data_AF-A0A0S8I881-F1
#
_entry.id   AF-A0A0S8I881-F1
#
_cell.length_a   1.000
_cell.length_b   1.000
_cell.length_c   1.000
_cell.angle_alpha   90.00
_cell.angle_beta   90.00
_cell.angle_gamma   90.00
#
_symmetry.space_group_name_H-M   'P 1'
#
loop_
_entity.id
_entity.type
_entity.pdbx_description
1 polymer ?
#
loop_
_entity_poly.entity_id
_entity_poly.type
_entity_poly.pdbx_seq_one_letter_code
_entity_poly.pdbx_strand_id
1 'polypeptide(L)'
;MTVFDSNKTIQTSHPPERHPSLEDLQPKLTDFMLHLIQAFLRTGYYTSEHPESKRAKEGLYQQFKSFFEQEGELTFLVKEDQERKEVLLEGLFPEAQRLTRMMAKGMGELYVPRMVKYLERKDLVSLTLKSRMDGTEFIHFVDIMSEPSLVDIHKKEDQENFAQTLCRQGVFNISYVFNEELLAPAREMPWRVRLMLSRLRKDLKMVPLFHKMSGEELQEIRRKLIQDGIRPIRHPDLLCAVLRNSDLAATPENPEEFIEDGIISSIHISHFFDTVQLFLKEHLQLKQLQKKNSLEKKSDRLAAKIYQRLMETGTTQAEILLEEFFRHELIDFENLPPNLRKKILVEMQTDRFLSDPVNFSK
;
A
#
# COMPACT_ATOMS: atom_id res chain seq x y z
N MET A 1 44.23 14.67 3.56
CA MET A 1 43.91 13.42 4.28
C MET A 1 43.37 13.81 5.65
N THR A 2 42.05 13.91 5.76
CA THR A 2 41.37 14.11 7.03
C THR A 2 40.03 13.40 6.88
N VAL A 3 39.88 12.30 7.60
CA VAL A 3 38.70 11.44 7.62
C VAL A 3 37.62 12.19 8.41
N PHE A 4 36.54 12.60 7.75
CA PHE A 4 35.34 13.08 8.43
C PHE A 4 34.48 11.86 8.80
N ASP A 5 34.36 11.62 10.10
CA ASP A 5 33.48 10.63 10.71
C ASP A 5 32.02 10.97 10.40
N SER A 6 31.40 10.18 9.53
CA SER A 6 29.97 10.21 9.22
C SER A 6 29.22 9.24 10.13
N ASN A 7 28.96 9.67 11.36
CA ASN A 7 27.96 9.04 12.23
C ASN A 7 27.26 10.11 13.08
N LYS A 8 26.33 10.83 12.45
CA LYS A 8 25.30 11.59 13.18
C LYS A 8 23.95 11.02 12.80
N THR A 9 23.48 10.08 13.61
CA THR A 9 22.09 9.64 13.64
C THR A 9 21.23 10.86 14.01
N ILE A 10 20.52 11.41 13.04
CA ILE A 10 19.58 12.51 13.27
C ILE A 10 18.34 11.91 13.94
N GLN A 11 18.13 12.23 15.21
CA GLN A 11 16.88 11.93 15.91
C GLN A 11 15.76 12.76 15.29
N THR A 12 14.83 12.07 14.65
CA THR A 12 13.58 12.59 14.09
C THR A 12 12.69 13.13 15.21
N SER A 13 12.44 14.44 15.24
CA SER A 13 11.51 15.09 16.18
C SER A 13 10.09 15.15 15.61
N HIS A 14 9.55 14.01 15.20
CA HIS A 14 8.10 13.85 15.01
C HIS A 14 7.57 13.03 16.17
N PRO A 15 6.48 13.45 16.84
CA PRO A 15 5.83 12.59 17.83
C PRO A 15 5.41 11.31 17.10
N PRO A 16 5.75 10.11 17.63
CA PRO A 16 5.31 8.88 17.01
C PRO A 16 3.78 8.87 17.01
N GLU A 17 3.18 8.65 15.85
CA GLU A 17 1.77 8.24 15.78
C GLU A 17 1.61 7.09 16.76
N ARG A 18 0.71 7.26 17.75
CA ARG A 18 0.35 6.18 18.68
C ARG A 18 -0.44 5.15 17.88
N HIS A 19 0.26 4.30 17.15
CA HIS A 19 -0.35 3.06 16.72
C HIS A 19 -0.58 2.20 17.96
N PRO A 20 -1.78 1.63 18.14
CA PRO A 20 -2.00 0.67 19.20
C PRO A 20 -0.93 -0.43 19.10
N SER A 21 -0.33 -0.78 20.24
CA SER A 21 0.76 -1.76 20.23
C SER A 21 0.23 -3.12 19.77
N LEU A 22 1.12 -3.96 19.22
CA LEU A 22 0.76 -5.34 18.86
C LEU A 22 0.11 -6.06 20.05
N GLU A 23 0.58 -5.80 21.26
CA GLU A 23 0.09 -6.38 22.51
C GLU A 23 -1.37 -5.99 22.83
N ASP A 24 -1.78 -4.76 22.49
CA ASP A 24 -3.14 -4.26 22.76
C ASP A 24 -4.18 -4.83 21.77
N LEU A 25 -3.78 -4.99 20.50
CA LEU A 25 -4.68 -5.42 19.43
C LEU A 25 -4.74 -6.94 19.25
N GLN A 26 -3.64 -7.64 19.52
CA GLN A 26 -3.53 -9.06 19.20
C GLN A 26 -4.63 -9.93 19.83
N PRO A 27 -5.03 -9.75 21.12
CA PRO A 27 -6.10 -10.56 21.69
C PRO A 27 -7.45 -10.34 20.98
N LYS A 28 -7.81 -9.08 20.72
CA LYS A 28 -9.05 -8.70 20.02
C LYS A 28 -9.07 -9.21 18.59
N LEU A 29 -7.94 -9.08 17.88
CA LEU A 29 -7.80 -9.54 16.51
C LEU A 29 -7.85 -11.07 16.44
N THR A 30 -7.25 -11.78 17.40
CA THR A 30 -7.31 -13.24 17.46
C THR A 30 -8.75 -13.74 17.62
N ASP A 31 -9.50 -13.13 18.52
CA ASP A 31 -10.93 -13.44 18.74
C ASP A 31 -11.77 -13.16 17.48
N PHE A 32 -11.57 -11.99 16.88
CA PHE A 32 -12.22 -11.64 15.61
C PHE A 32 -11.89 -12.63 14.49
N MET A 33 -10.63 -13.00 14.33
CA MET A 33 -10.20 -13.95 13.30
C MET A 33 -10.84 -15.32 13.49
N LEU A 34 -10.94 -15.79 14.73
CA LEU A 34 -11.61 -17.04 15.03
C LEU A 34 -13.08 -17.00 14.60
N HIS A 35 -13.82 -15.98 15.02
CA HIS A 35 -15.24 -15.83 14.69
C HIS A 35 -15.48 -15.61 13.18
N LEU A 36 -14.62 -14.84 12.52
CA LEU A 36 -14.69 -14.63 11.07
C LEU A 36 -14.47 -15.93 10.30
N ILE A 37 -13.44 -16.71 10.66
CA ILE A 37 -13.18 -18.02 10.03
C ILE A 37 -14.35 -18.96 10.27
N GLN A 38 -14.91 -18.99 11.48
CA GLN A 38 -16.07 -19.81 11.80
C GLN A 38 -17.31 -19.41 10.98
N ALA A 39 -17.54 -18.11 10.80
CA ALA A 39 -18.63 -17.58 9.97
C ALA A 39 -18.47 -18.01 8.51
N PHE A 40 -17.28 -17.84 7.94
CA PHE A 40 -16.97 -18.25 6.56
C PHE A 40 -17.12 -19.76 6.35
N LEU A 41 -16.70 -20.57 7.31
CA LEU A 41 -16.80 -22.03 7.24
C LEU A 41 -18.18 -22.56 7.68
N ARG A 42 -19.08 -21.69 8.14
CA ARG A 42 -20.38 -22.04 8.75
C ARG A 42 -20.27 -23.04 9.91
N THR A 43 -19.14 -23.05 10.61
CA THR A 43 -18.94 -23.95 11.76
C THR A 43 -19.54 -23.32 13.01
N GLY A 44 -20.62 -23.87 13.55
CA GLY A 44 -21.30 -23.35 14.73
C GLY A 44 -22.29 -22.20 14.47
N TYR A 45 -22.55 -21.86 13.20
CA TYR A 45 -23.50 -20.82 12.81
C TYR A 45 -24.86 -21.43 12.41
N TYR A 46 -25.93 -20.84 12.93
CA TYR A 46 -27.30 -21.08 12.46
C TYR A 46 -27.48 -20.53 11.03
N THR A 47 -28.56 -20.91 10.34
CA THR A 47 -28.92 -20.33 9.02
C THR A 47 -28.93 -18.79 9.08
N SER A 48 -28.64 -18.11 7.97
CA SER A 48 -28.48 -16.64 7.89
C SER A 48 -29.64 -15.86 8.50
N GLU A 49 -30.85 -16.41 8.44
CA GLU A 49 -32.08 -15.81 8.97
C GLU A 49 -32.31 -16.00 10.47
N HIS A 50 -31.54 -16.88 11.12
CA HIS A 50 -31.71 -17.15 12.55
C HIS A 50 -31.30 -15.94 13.40
N PRO A 51 -32.06 -15.56 14.45
CA PRO A 51 -31.75 -14.39 15.28
C PRO A 51 -30.34 -14.41 15.89
N GLU A 52 -29.87 -15.58 16.31
CA GLU A 52 -28.50 -15.73 16.83
C GLU A 52 -27.42 -15.50 15.76
N SER A 53 -27.71 -15.84 14.49
CA SER A 53 -26.79 -15.55 13.36
C SER A 53 -26.68 -14.04 13.12
N LYS A 54 -27.81 -13.33 13.19
CA LYS A 54 -27.85 -11.86 13.08
C LYS A 54 -27.05 -11.20 14.21
N ARG A 55 -27.30 -11.59 15.47
CA ARG A 55 -26.54 -11.07 16.63
C ARG A 55 -25.04 -11.38 16.56
N ALA A 56 -24.67 -12.59 16.12
CA ALA A 56 -23.26 -12.96 15.97
C ALA A 56 -22.55 -12.12 14.90
N LYS A 57 -23.20 -11.86 13.76
CA LYS A 57 -22.65 -10.98 12.71
C LYS A 57 -22.56 -9.52 13.14
N GLU A 58 -23.54 -9.02 13.88
CA GLU A 58 -23.49 -7.67 14.49
C GLU A 58 -22.32 -7.55 15.47
N GLY A 59 -22.13 -8.54 16.35
CA GLY A 59 -20.99 -8.58 17.27
C GLY A 59 -19.64 -8.60 16.52
N LEU A 60 -19.55 -9.39 15.45
CA LEU A 60 -18.36 -9.47 14.60
C LEU A 60 -18.06 -8.12 13.90
N TYR A 61 -19.10 -7.42 13.45
CA TYR A 61 -18.94 -6.07 12.89
C TYR A 61 -18.42 -5.07 13.92
N GLN A 62 -18.93 -5.10 15.16
CA GLN A 62 -18.43 -4.22 16.22
C GLN A 62 -16.95 -4.48 16.53
N GLN A 63 -16.53 -5.75 16.55
CA GLN A 63 -15.12 -6.11 16.69
C GLN A 63 -14.28 -5.56 15.52
N PHE A 64 -14.73 -5.75 14.27
CA PHE A 64 -14.06 -5.22 13.08
C PHE A 64 -13.86 -3.69 13.16
N LYS A 65 -14.90 -2.94 13.53
CA LYS A 65 -14.83 -1.48 13.67
C LYS A 65 -13.89 -1.04 14.78
N SER A 66 -13.75 -1.82 15.85
CA SER A 66 -12.91 -1.48 16.99
C SER A 66 -11.41 -1.45 16.68
N PHE A 67 -10.97 -1.99 15.54
CA PHE A 67 -9.57 -1.97 15.12
C PHE A 67 -9.13 -0.63 14.52
N PHE A 68 -10.06 0.21 14.10
CA PHE A 68 -9.77 1.39 13.29
C PHE A 68 -10.29 2.65 13.96
N GLU A 69 -9.38 3.55 14.33
CA GLU A 69 -9.72 4.91 14.74
C GLU A 69 -9.90 5.85 13.54
N GLN A 70 -9.30 5.50 12.38
CA GLN A 70 -9.32 6.28 11.14
C GLN A 70 -9.69 5.40 9.92
N GLU A 71 -9.50 5.93 8.71
CA GLU A 71 -9.54 5.11 7.50
C GLU A 71 -8.42 4.06 7.55
N GLY A 72 -8.80 2.79 7.58
CA GLY A 72 -7.89 1.67 7.65
C GLY A 72 -8.48 0.45 6.97
N GLU A 73 -7.71 -0.61 6.91
CA GLU A 73 -8.13 -1.85 6.29
C GLU A 73 -7.44 -3.05 6.92
N LEU A 74 -8.10 -4.21 6.80
CA LEU A 74 -7.57 -5.51 7.18
C LEU A 74 -7.45 -6.35 5.93
N THR A 75 -6.23 -6.74 5.59
CA THR A 75 -5.92 -7.52 4.39
C THR A 75 -5.41 -8.91 4.76
N PHE A 76 -5.99 -9.93 4.14
CA PHE A 76 -5.59 -11.33 4.18
C PHE A 76 -4.80 -11.66 2.93
N LEU A 77 -3.56 -12.10 3.08
CA LEU A 77 -2.72 -12.54 1.96
C LEU A 77 -2.41 -14.02 2.10
N VAL A 78 -2.76 -14.81 1.09
CA VAL A 78 -2.32 -16.21 1.02
C VAL A 78 -0.90 -16.22 0.49
N LYS A 79 0.03 -16.73 1.29
CA LYS A 79 1.42 -16.89 0.89
C LYS A 79 1.85 -18.34 1.02
N GLU A 80 2.51 -18.85 -0.01
CA GLU A 80 3.22 -20.12 0.07
C GLU A 80 4.63 -19.87 0.62
N ASP A 81 4.95 -20.50 1.75
CA ASP A 81 6.31 -20.59 2.30
C ASP A 81 6.82 -22.03 2.06
N GLN A 82 8.14 -22.25 2.12
CA GLN A 82 8.82 -23.48 1.65
C GLN A 82 8.30 -24.80 2.26
N GLU A 83 7.54 -24.76 3.35
CA GLU A 83 6.99 -25.95 4.01
C GLU A 83 5.45 -25.99 4.07
N ARG A 84 4.76 -24.83 4.08
CA ARG A 84 3.28 -24.72 4.22
C ARG A 84 2.78 -23.38 3.69
N LYS A 85 1.51 -23.38 3.23
CA LYS A 85 0.76 -22.15 2.96
C LYS A 85 0.28 -21.51 4.27
N GLU A 86 0.31 -20.19 4.30
CA GLU A 86 0.06 -19.34 5.47
C GLU A 86 -0.86 -18.17 5.06
N VAL A 87 -1.57 -17.59 6.04
CA VAL A 87 -2.28 -16.32 5.87
C VAL A 87 -1.51 -15.21 6.59
N LEU A 88 -1.12 -14.18 5.85
CA LEU A 88 -0.56 -12.96 6.42
C LEU A 88 -1.67 -11.92 6.61
N LEU A 89 -1.62 -11.20 7.73
CA LEU A 89 -2.46 -10.05 8.02
C LEU A 89 -1.68 -8.75 7.77
N GLU A 90 -2.25 -7.86 6.97
CA GLU A 90 -1.70 -6.53 6.67
C GLU A 90 -2.72 -5.43 6.93
N GLY A 91 -2.24 -4.18 7.04
CA GLY A 91 -3.04 -2.97 7.18
C GLY A 91 -3.21 -2.49 8.63
N LEU A 92 -3.17 -3.40 9.61
CA LEU A 92 -3.26 -3.07 11.04
C LEU A 92 -1.92 -2.76 11.71
N PHE A 93 -0.86 -3.46 11.30
CA PHE A 93 0.47 -3.37 11.90
C PHE A 93 1.48 -2.78 10.91
N PRO A 94 2.63 -2.26 11.39
CA PRO A 94 3.70 -1.79 10.51
C PRO A 94 4.21 -2.88 9.54
N GLU A 95 4.23 -4.13 10.01
CA GLU A 95 4.67 -5.30 9.25
C GLU A 95 3.57 -6.36 9.16
N ALA A 96 3.59 -7.14 8.08
CA ALA A 96 2.66 -8.25 7.88
C ALA A 96 2.84 -9.30 8.98
N GLN A 97 1.74 -9.66 9.65
CA GLN A 97 1.76 -10.64 10.74
C GLN A 97 1.28 -12.01 10.25
N ARG A 98 1.98 -13.08 10.65
CA ARG A 98 1.54 -14.46 10.35
C ARG A 98 0.36 -14.82 11.24
N LEU A 99 -0.77 -15.24 10.65
CA LEU A 99 -1.97 -15.58 11.41
C LEU A 99 -1.71 -16.72 12.42
N THR A 100 -0.91 -17.72 12.05
CA THR A 100 -0.50 -18.81 12.98
C THR A 100 0.22 -18.32 14.23
N ARG A 101 0.99 -17.22 14.16
CA ARG A 101 1.71 -16.66 15.32
C ARG A 101 0.81 -15.82 16.21
N MET A 102 -0.30 -15.32 15.67
CA MET A 102 -1.23 -14.50 16.42
C MET A 102 -2.15 -15.35 17.29
N MET A 103 -2.56 -16.52 16.78
CA MET A 103 -3.46 -17.44 17.48
C MET A 103 -2.71 -18.30 18.50
N ALA A 104 -3.41 -18.72 19.56
CA ALA A 104 -2.91 -19.76 20.46
C ALA A 104 -2.59 -21.04 19.67
N LYS A 105 -1.48 -21.72 20.01
CA LYS A 105 -0.90 -22.82 19.21
C LYS A 105 -1.92 -23.81 18.65
N GLY A 106 -2.80 -24.36 19.49
CA GLY A 106 -3.82 -25.34 19.06
C GLY A 106 -4.90 -24.75 18.13
N MET A 107 -5.24 -23.47 18.29
CA MET A 107 -6.19 -22.78 17.39
C MET A 107 -5.54 -22.46 16.05
N GLY A 108 -4.28 -22.02 16.05
CA GLY A 108 -3.52 -21.77 14.83
C GLY A 108 -3.40 -23.05 13.97
N GLU A 109 -3.06 -24.17 14.60
CA GLU A 109 -2.95 -25.48 13.93
C GLU A 109 -4.29 -25.98 13.35
N LEU A 110 -5.43 -25.62 13.97
CA LEU A 110 -6.75 -26.07 13.53
C LEU A 110 -7.40 -25.17 12.48
N TYR A 111 -7.37 -23.86 12.68
CA TYR A 111 -8.17 -22.90 11.91
C TYR A 111 -7.40 -22.30 10.73
N VAL A 112 -6.10 -22.05 10.83
CA VAL A 112 -5.34 -21.43 9.73
C VAL A 112 -5.32 -22.33 8.48
N PRO A 113 -5.05 -23.65 8.56
CA PRO A 113 -5.11 -24.50 7.37
C PRO A 113 -6.50 -24.54 6.72
N ARG A 114 -7.57 -24.38 7.51
CA ARG A 114 -8.94 -24.32 6.98
C ARG A 114 -9.20 -23.00 6.27
N MET A 115 -8.71 -21.89 6.82
CA MET A 115 -8.80 -20.58 6.17
C MET A 115 -8.03 -20.55 4.86
N VAL A 116 -6.80 -21.11 4.83
CA VAL A 116 -6.02 -21.26 3.60
C VAL A 116 -6.83 -22.04 2.55
N LYS A 117 -7.29 -23.25 2.89
CA LYS A 117 -8.09 -24.08 1.96
C LYS A 117 -9.35 -23.38 1.48
N TYR A 118 -9.99 -22.60 2.33
CA TYR A 118 -11.18 -21.84 1.98
C TYR A 118 -10.87 -20.73 0.98
N LEU A 119 -9.80 -19.95 1.20
CA LEU A 119 -9.37 -18.92 0.24
C LEU A 119 -8.90 -19.55 -1.08
N GLU A 120 -8.22 -20.69 -1.04
CA GLU A 120 -7.81 -21.45 -2.23
C GLU A 120 -9.01 -21.90 -3.06
N ARG A 121 -10.04 -22.48 -2.43
CA ARG A 121 -11.28 -22.87 -3.12
C ARG A 121 -11.97 -21.68 -3.78
N LYS A 122 -11.87 -20.50 -3.15
CA LYS A 122 -12.33 -19.25 -3.73
C LYS A 122 -11.37 -18.64 -4.76
N ASP A 123 -10.27 -19.31 -5.07
CA ASP A 123 -9.18 -18.82 -5.91
C ASP A 123 -8.62 -17.45 -5.48
N LEU A 124 -8.76 -17.08 -4.19
CA LEU A 124 -8.36 -15.78 -3.67
C LEU A 124 -6.93 -15.81 -3.14
N VAL A 125 -6.07 -14.94 -3.69
CA VAL A 125 -4.72 -14.69 -3.17
C VAL A 125 -4.66 -13.49 -2.22
N SER A 126 -5.62 -12.59 -2.33
CA SER A 126 -5.78 -11.42 -1.46
C SER A 126 -7.25 -11.11 -1.22
N LEU A 127 -7.59 -10.75 0.02
CA LEU A 127 -8.90 -10.25 0.42
C LEU A 127 -8.73 -9.14 1.44
N THR A 128 -9.30 -7.97 1.19
CA THR A 128 -9.21 -6.78 2.03
C THR A 128 -10.59 -6.31 2.45
N LEU A 129 -10.75 -5.98 3.73
CA LEU A 129 -11.94 -5.34 4.30
C LEU A 129 -11.58 -3.91 4.68
N LYS A 130 -12.36 -2.93 4.21
CA LYS A 130 -12.10 -1.50 4.45
C LYS A 130 -12.93 -1.00 5.63
N SER A 131 -12.34 -0.20 6.51
CA SER A 131 -12.99 0.26 7.76
C SER A 131 -14.24 1.11 7.55
N ARG A 132 -14.43 1.65 6.34
CA ARG A 132 -15.60 2.43 5.92
C ARG A 132 -16.84 1.57 5.59
N MET A 133 -16.71 0.25 5.56
CA MET A 133 -17.84 -0.67 5.44
C MET A 133 -18.83 -0.44 6.58
N ASP A 134 -20.12 -0.34 6.27
CA ASP A 134 -21.18 -0.24 7.28
C ASP A 134 -21.64 -1.62 7.77
N GLY A 135 -22.47 -1.64 8.81
CA GLY A 135 -22.91 -2.90 9.43
C GLY A 135 -23.77 -3.77 8.51
N THR A 136 -24.61 -3.15 7.67
CA THR A 136 -25.47 -3.88 6.72
C THR A 136 -24.62 -4.52 5.63
N GLU A 137 -23.70 -3.75 5.06
CA GLU A 137 -22.74 -4.21 4.07
C GLU A 137 -21.86 -5.34 4.62
N PHE A 138 -21.39 -5.21 5.87
CA PHE A 138 -20.59 -6.25 6.52
C PHE A 138 -21.37 -7.57 6.68
N ILE A 139 -22.63 -7.49 7.08
CA ILE A 139 -23.50 -8.67 7.20
C ILE A 139 -23.67 -9.34 5.83
N HIS A 140 -23.99 -8.58 4.79
CA HIS A 140 -24.11 -9.11 3.42
C HIS A 140 -22.80 -9.73 2.93
N PHE A 141 -21.66 -9.10 3.23
CA PHE A 141 -20.35 -9.65 2.92
C PHE A 141 -20.14 -11.02 3.58
N VAL A 142 -20.38 -11.13 4.90
CA VAL A 142 -20.23 -12.41 5.61
C VAL A 142 -21.17 -13.47 5.04
N ASP A 143 -22.41 -13.12 4.73
CA ASP A 143 -23.38 -14.04 4.14
C ASP A 143 -22.90 -14.58 2.79
N ILE A 144 -22.47 -13.69 1.88
CA ILE A 144 -21.92 -14.07 0.56
C ILE A 144 -20.66 -14.94 0.70
N MET A 145 -19.78 -14.60 1.62
CA MET A 145 -18.58 -15.39 1.86
C MET A 145 -18.94 -16.81 2.32
N SER A 146 -19.91 -16.93 3.24
CA SER A 146 -20.37 -18.20 3.78
C SER A 146 -21.24 -19.06 2.83
N GLU A 147 -21.72 -18.49 1.72
CA GLU A 147 -22.64 -19.14 0.79
C GLU A 147 -21.97 -20.32 0.05
N PRO A 148 -22.41 -21.59 0.27
CA PRO A 148 -21.76 -22.77 -0.30
C PRO A 148 -21.63 -22.76 -1.82
N SER A 149 -22.62 -22.21 -2.52
CA SER A 149 -22.60 -22.09 -3.98
C SER A 149 -21.54 -21.12 -4.51
N LEU A 150 -20.93 -20.32 -3.65
CA LEU A 150 -19.90 -19.34 -3.99
C LEU A 150 -18.53 -19.68 -3.38
N VAL A 151 -18.34 -20.89 -2.82
CA VAL A 151 -17.05 -21.29 -2.20
C VAL A 151 -16.05 -21.82 -3.21
N ASP A 152 -16.47 -22.68 -4.14
CA ASP A 152 -15.59 -23.22 -5.19
C ASP A 152 -15.75 -22.39 -6.47
N ILE A 153 -14.87 -21.40 -6.67
CA ILE A 153 -14.98 -20.43 -7.77
C ILE A 153 -13.73 -20.39 -8.65
N HIS A 154 -13.20 -21.56 -9.00
CA HIS A 154 -12.02 -21.68 -9.87
C HIS A 154 -12.30 -21.37 -11.34
N LYS A 155 -13.56 -21.41 -11.79
CA LYS A 155 -13.91 -21.05 -13.17
C LYS A 155 -14.21 -19.58 -13.26
N LYS A 156 -13.82 -18.98 -14.38
CA LYS A 156 -14.06 -17.56 -14.67
C LYS A 156 -15.54 -17.15 -14.55
N GLU A 157 -16.47 -18.00 -15.00
CA GLU A 157 -17.92 -17.74 -14.87
C GLU A 157 -18.36 -17.65 -13.40
N ASP A 158 -17.79 -18.50 -12.53
CA ASP A 158 -18.07 -18.51 -11.10
C ASP A 158 -17.48 -17.27 -10.40
N GLN A 159 -16.30 -16.83 -10.83
CA GLN A 159 -15.65 -15.59 -10.37
C GLN A 159 -16.46 -14.34 -10.77
N GLU A 160 -16.96 -14.31 -12.01
CA GLU A 160 -17.85 -13.24 -12.48
C GLU A 160 -19.17 -13.24 -11.71
N ASN A 161 -19.75 -14.41 -11.44
CA ASN A 161 -20.95 -14.55 -10.62
C ASN A 161 -20.73 -14.06 -9.17
N PHE A 162 -19.57 -14.38 -8.56
CA PHE A 162 -19.18 -13.87 -7.26
C PHE A 162 -19.10 -12.34 -7.26
N ALA A 163 -18.41 -11.76 -8.24
CA ALA A 163 -18.28 -10.30 -8.40
C ALA A 163 -19.64 -9.61 -8.59
N GLN A 164 -20.52 -10.18 -9.42
CA GLN A 164 -21.88 -9.68 -9.63
C GLN A 164 -22.72 -9.78 -8.36
N THR A 165 -22.59 -10.87 -7.60
CA THR A 165 -23.33 -11.06 -6.35
C THR A 165 -22.95 -10.02 -5.31
N LEU A 166 -21.65 -9.74 -5.14
CA LEU A 166 -21.16 -8.64 -4.29
C LEU A 166 -21.80 -7.30 -4.68
N CYS A 167 -21.77 -6.97 -5.97
CA CYS A 167 -22.35 -5.72 -6.48
C CYS A 167 -23.87 -5.64 -6.24
N ARG A 168 -24.62 -6.71 -6.54
CA ARG A 168 -26.09 -6.76 -6.34
C ARG A 168 -26.50 -6.64 -4.88
N GLN A 169 -25.69 -7.16 -3.96
CA GLN A 169 -25.92 -7.11 -2.52
C GLN A 169 -25.32 -5.85 -1.85
N GLY A 170 -24.75 -4.94 -2.64
CA GLY A 170 -24.24 -3.66 -2.15
C GLY A 170 -22.91 -3.74 -1.40
N VAL A 171 -22.08 -4.77 -1.66
CA VAL A 171 -20.75 -4.94 -1.04
C VAL A 171 -19.68 -4.32 -1.93
N PHE A 172 -19.18 -3.15 -1.53
CA PHE A 172 -18.24 -2.29 -2.27
C PHE A 172 -16.95 -1.96 -1.50
N ASN A 173 -16.97 -2.07 -0.17
CA ASN A 173 -15.88 -1.73 0.74
C ASN A 173 -14.98 -2.93 1.05
N ILE A 174 -14.83 -3.80 0.05
CA ILE A 174 -13.79 -4.84 0.00
C ILE A 174 -12.91 -4.66 -1.23
N SER A 175 -11.72 -5.21 -1.18
CA SER A 175 -10.91 -5.49 -2.38
C SER A 175 -10.54 -6.96 -2.35
N TYR A 176 -10.37 -7.58 -3.52
CA TYR A 176 -9.96 -8.98 -3.60
C TYR A 176 -9.18 -9.22 -4.88
N VAL A 177 -8.30 -10.21 -4.91
CA VAL A 177 -7.53 -10.57 -6.11
C VAL A 177 -7.59 -12.08 -6.27
N PHE A 178 -8.04 -12.53 -7.44
CA PHE A 178 -7.99 -13.94 -7.81
C PHE A 178 -6.56 -14.33 -8.21
N ASN A 179 -6.24 -15.63 -8.11
CA ASN A 179 -4.91 -16.13 -8.46
C ASN A 179 -4.57 -15.84 -9.94
N GLU A 180 -5.53 -15.97 -10.85
CA GLU A 180 -5.35 -15.66 -12.27
C GLU A 180 -5.14 -14.15 -12.57
N GLU A 181 -5.55 -13.28 -11.65
CA GLU A 181 -5.42 -11.82 -11.80
C GLU A 181 -4.06 -11.29 -11.34
N LEU A 182 -3.21 -12.17 -10.79
CA LEU A 182 -1.88 -11.81 -10.33
C LEU A 182 -1.00 -11.37 -11.50
N LEU A 183 -0.51 -10.14 -11.42
CA LEU A 183 0.18 -9.51 -12.55
C LEU A 183 1.62 -10.01 -12.74
N ALA A 184 2.01 -10.09 -14.02
CA ALA A 184 3.38 -10.21 -14.50
C ALA A 184 4.25 -11.30 -13.84
N PRO A 185 3.81 -12.58 -13.71
CA PRO A 185 4.50 -13.65 -12.98
C PRO A 185 6.02 -13.76 -13.25
N ALA A 186 6.43 -13.49 -14.50
CA ALA A 186 7.83 -13.56 -14.93
C ALA A 186 8.70 -12.34 -14.57
N ARG A 187 8.12 -11.20 -14.19
CA ARG A 187 8.87 -9.99 -13.80
C ARG A 187 9.33 -10.12 -12.35
N GLU A 188 10.63 -9.90 -12.12
CA GLU A 188 11.20 -9.92 -10.78
C GLU A 188 10.75 -8.69 -9.98
N MET A 189 10.06 -8.94 -8.86
CA MET A 189 9.67 -7.92 -7.89
C MET A 189 9.22 -8.58 -6.58
N PRO A 190 9.20 -7.84 -5.46
CA PRO A 190 8.64 -8.35 -4.22
C PRO A 190 7.17 -8.77 -4.41
N TRP A 191 6.81 -9.94 -3.86
CA TRP A 191 5.45 -10.49 -3.91
C TRP A 191 4.37 -9.49 -3.47
N ARG A 192 4.63 -8.74 -2.38
CA ARG A 192 3.69 -7.73 -1.85
C ARG A 192 3.41 -6.62 -2.86
N VAL A 193 4.44 -6.18 -3.61
CA VAL A 193 4.32 -5.16 -4.65
C VAL A 193 3.44 -5.67 -5.79
N ARG A 194 3.66 -6.91 -6.21
CA ARG A 194 2.85 -7.58 -7.24
C ARG A 194 1.37 -7.64 -6.84
N LEU A 195 1.08 -8.10 -5.62
CA LEU A 195 -0.28 -8.16 -5.11
C LEU A 195 -0.94 -6.78 -5.04
N MET A 196 -0.23 -5.79 -4.51
CA MET A 196 -0.74 -4.43 -4.41
C MET A 196 -1.09 -3.88 -5.80
N LEU A 197 -0.18 -3.99 -6.78
CA LEU A 197 -0.43 -3.52 -8.15
C LEU A 197 -1.58 -4.28 -8.82
N SER A 198 -1.72 -5.59 -8.56
CA SER A 198 -2.83 -6.40 -9.05
C SER A 198 -4.16 -5.92 -8.49
N ARG A 199 -4.21 -5.67 -7.17
CA ARG A 199 -5.36 -5.09 -6.48
C ARG A 199 -5.70 -3.70 -7.02
N LEU A 200 -4.71 -2.82 -7.12
CA LEU A 200 -4.89 -1.45 -7.61
C LEU A 200 -5.47 -1.45 -9.02
N ARG A 201 -4.92 -2.28 -9.92
CA ARG A 201 -5.45 -2.45 -11.28
C ARG A 201 -6.91 -2.89 -11.27
N LYS A 202 -7.23 -3.89 -10.44
CA LYS A 202 -8.59 -4.44 -10.36
C LYS A 202 -9.56 -3.39 -9.83
N ASP A 203 -9.25 -2.74 -8.72
CA ASP A 203 -10.08 -1.69 -8.13
C ASP A 203 -10.31 -0.54 -9.14
N LEU A 204 -9.28 -0.11 -9.87
CA LEU A 204 -9.40 0.92 -10.92
C LEU A 204 -10.25 0.48 -12.11
N LYS A 205 -10.21 -0.81 -12.49
CA LYS A 205 -11.10 -1.38 -13.54
C LYS A 205 -12.57 -1.40 -13.13
N MET A 206 -12.87 -1.34 -11.83
CA MET A 206 -14.25 -1.31 -11.34
C MET A 206 -14.85 0.11 -11.38
N VAL A 207 -14.03 1.16 -11.52
CA VAL A 207 -14.49 2.56 -11.54
C VAL A 207 -15.58 2.84 -12.59
N PRO A 208 -15.51 2.33 -13.82
CA PRO A 208 -16.57 2.54 -14.81
C PRO A 208 -17.95 2.03 -14.37
N LEU A 209 -18.03 1.09 -13.42
CA LEU A 209 -19.30 0.57 -12.92
C LEU A 209 -20.11 1.60 -12.14
N PHE A 210 -19.49 2.70 -11.69
CA PHE A 210 -20.16 3.84 -11.05
C PHE A 210 -20.80 4.80 -12.07
N HIS A 211 -21.58 4.25 -13.00
CA HIS A 211 -22.17 4.92 -14.19
C HIS A 211 -23.01 6.18 -13.93
N LYS A 212 -23.30 6.54 -12.67
CA LYS A 212 -24.14 7.68 -12.29
C LYS A 212 -23.37 8.91 -11.79
N MET A 213 -22.04 8.82 -11.72
CA MET A 213 -21.19 9.86 -11.12
C MET A 213 -20.57 10.77 -12.16
N SER A 214 -20.38 12.04 -11.79
CA SER A 214 -19.76 13.07 -12.62
C SER A 214 -18.24 12.92 -12.71
N GLY A 215 -17.60 13.65 -13.62
CA GLY A 215 -16.15 13.56 -13.86
C GLY A 215 -15.28 13.83 -12.63
N GLU A 216 -15.61 14.84 -11.81
CA GLU A 216 -14.83 15.18 -10.61
C GLU A 216 -14.98 14.13 -9.50
N GLU A 217 -16.19 13.63 -9.28
CA GLU A 217 -16.47 12.57 -8.31
C GLU A 217 -15.73 11.28 -8.68
N LEU A 218 -15.68 10.93 -9.97
CA LEU A 218 -14.92 9.79 -10.46
C LEU A 218 -13.41 9.97 -10.25
N GLN A 219 -12.89 11.19 -10.41
CA GLN A 219 -11.48 11.48 -10.12
C GLN A 219 -11.16 11.33 -8.63
N GLU A 220 -12.05 11.79 -7.74
CA GLU A 220 -11.89 11.61 -6.31
C GLU A 220 -11.88 10.12 -5.93
N ILE A 221 -12.78 9.32 -6.50
CA ILE A 221 -12.81 7.88 -6.28
C ILE A 221 -11.52 7.22 -6.73
N ARG A 222 -11.01 7.55 -7.93
CA ARG A 222 -9.73 7.02 -8.42
C ARG A 222 -8.58 7.34 -7.46
N ARG A 223 -8.47 8.60 -7.02
CA ARG A 223 -7.44 9.02 -6.05
C ARG A 223 -7.57 8.25 -4.74
N LYS A 224 -8.78 8.08 -4.23
CA LYS A 224 -9.05 7.29 -3.01
C LYS A 224 -8.69 5.82 -3.16
N LEU A 225 -8.94 5.20 -4.32
CA LEU A 225 -8.55 3.81 -4.58
C LEU A 225 -7.03 3.64 -4.62
N ILE A 226 -6.30 4.59 -5.22
CA ILE A 226 -4.83 4.58 -5.19
C ILE A 226 -4.34 4.75 -3.75
N GLN A 227 -4.90 5.69 -3.01
CA GLN A 227 -4.55 5.91 -1.60
C GLN A 227 -4.78 4.66 -0.75
N ASP A 228 -5.95 4.01 -0.89
CA ASP A 228 -6.26 2.75 -0.20
C ASP A 228 -5.25 1.64 -0.53
N GLY A 229 -4.85 1.51 -1.80
CA GLY A 229 -3.89 0.50 -2.23
C GLY A 229 -2.48 0.72 -1.68
N ILE A 230 -2.07 1.98 -1.50
CA ILE A 230 -0.73 2.35 -1.02
C ILE A 230 -0.61 2.39 0.50
N ARG A 231 -1.68 2.78 1.20
CA ARG A 231 -1.71 2.92 2.67
C ARG A 231 -1.09 1.75 3.46
N PRO A 232 -1.25 0.46 3.08
CA PRO A 232 -0.65 -0.67 3.80
C PRO A 232 0.86 -0.83 3.62
N ILE A 233 1.46 -0.17 2.62
CA ILE A 233 2.87 -0.29 2.29
C ILE A 233 3.64 0.82 3.01
N ARG A 234 4.41 0.44 4.03
CA ARG A 234 5.15 1.38 4.89
C ARG A 234 6.67 1.34 4.71
N HIS A 235 7.18 0.33 4.00
CA HIS A 235 8.62 0.19 3.79
C HIS A 235 9.09 0.91 2.52
N PRO A 236 10.15 1.73 2.60
CA PRO A 236 10.70 2.48 1.47
C PRO A 236 11.03 1.64 0.23
N ASP A 237 11.61 0.45 0.42
CA ASP A 237 11.98 -0.47 -0.67
C ASP A 237 10.76 -0.95 -1.45
N LEU A 238 9.67 -1.29 -0.75
CA LEU A 238 8.42 -1.68 -1.37
C LEU A 238 7.79 -0.49 -2.11
N LEU A 239 7.81 0.71 -1.54
CA LEU A 239 7.28 1.92 -2.17
C LEU A 239 8.06 2.29 -3.46
N CYS A 240 9.39 2.22 -3.42
CA CYS A 240 10.24 2.37 -4.62
C CYS A 240 9.90 1.32 -5.68
N ALA A 241 9.77 0.05 -5.26
CA ALA A 241 9.41 -1.04 -6.17
C ALA A 241 8.02 -0.84 -6.78
N VAL A 242 7.04 -0.34 -6.01
CA VAL A 242 5.71 0.01 -6.51
C VAL A 242 5.81 1.07 -7.62
N LEU A 243 6.51 2.18 -7.38
CA LEU A 243 6.69 3.23 -8.38
C LEU A 243 7.36 2.72 -9.66
N ARG A 244 8.38 1.88 -9.53
CA ARG A 244 9.08 1.27 -10.68
C ARG A 244 8.20 0.37 -11.52
N ASN A 245 7.17 -0.23 -10.92
CA ASN A 245 6.29 -1.21 -11.55
C ASN A 245 4.85 -0.69 -11.75
N SER A 246 4.62 0.63 -11.59
CA SER A 246 3.31 1.28 -11.75
C SER A 246 2.63 1.01 -13.10
N ASP A 247 3.39 0.71 -14.16
CA ASP A 247 2.90 0.31 -15.48
C ASP A 247 1.95 -0.88 -15.42
N LEU A 248 2.16 -1.80 -14.47
CA LEU A 248 1.33 -2.97 -14.31
C LEU A 248 -0.10 -2.62 -13.86
N ALA A 249 -0.27 -1.53 -13.13
CA ALA A 249 -1.57 -1.10 -12.64
C ALA A 249 -2.38 -0.29 -13.67
N ALA A 250 -1.76 0.13 -14.78
CA ALA A 250 -2.40 0.96 -15.79
C ALA A 250 -3.60 0.29 -16.48
N THR A 251 -4.61 1.11 -16.80
CA THR A 251 -5.76 0.75 -17.62
C THR A 251 -5.96 1.81 -18.70
N PRO A 252 -6.75 1.54 -19.76
CA PRO A 252 -7.04 2.56 -20.78
C PRO A 252 -7.60 3.87 -20.20
N GLU A 253 -8.38 3.79 -19.13
CA GLU A 253 -9.00 4.92 -18.44
C GLU A 253 -8.12 5.54 -17.35
N ASN A 254 -7.06 4.83 -16.93
CA ASN A 254 -6.17 5.23 -15.84
C ASN A 254 -4.71 5.02 -16.31
N PRO A 255 -4.12 6.01 -17.01
CA PRO A 255 -2.76 5.90 -17.53
C PRO A 255 -1.75 5.79 -16.39
N GLU A 256 -0.57 5.24 -16.70
CA GLU A 256 0.50 5.03 -15.73
C GLU A 256 0.87 6.33 -15.00
N GLU A 257 0.94 7.46 -15.72
CA GLU A 257 1.30 8.75 -15.16
C GLU A 257 0.33 9.19 -14.06
N PHE A 258 -0.97 9.01 -14.27
CA PHE A 258 -1.98 9.32 -13.27
C PHE A 258 -1.82 8.44 -12.02
N ILE A 259 -1.49 7.17 -12.20
CA ILE A 259 -1.24 6.23 -11.10
C ILE A 259 0.00 6.65 -10.33
N GLU A 260 1.10 6.99 -11.01
CA GLU A 260 2.32 7.49 -10.38
C GLU A 260 2.06 8.73 -9.51
N ASP A 261 1.28 9.69 -10.02
CA ASP A 261 0.93 10.92 -9.30
C ASP A 261 0.10 10.63 -8.05
N GLY A 262 -0.79 9.63 -8.13
CA GLY A 262 -1.57 9.16 -7.00
C GLY A 262 -0.78 8.33 -5.99
N ILE A 263 0.28 7.61 -6.40
CA ILE A 263 1.15 6.81 -5.51
C ILE A 263 2.10 7.72 -4.72
N ILE A 264 2.85 8.57 -5.44
CA ILE A 264 3.37 9.85 -4.90
C ILE A 264 2.12 10.60 -4.36
N SER A 265 2.11 11.72 -3.66
CA SER A 265 0.87 12.21 -2.96
C SER A 265 0.32 11.29 -1.84
N SER A 266 0.09 9.98 -2.05
CA SER A 266 -0.47 9.05 -1.06
C SER A 266 0.55 8.48 -0.07
N ILE A 267 1.86 8.43 -0.40
CA ILE A 267 2.88 7.97 0.57
C ILE A 267 2.85 8.91 1.80
N HIS A 268 2.68 8.37 3.01
CA HIS A 268 2.68 9.19 4.22
C HIS A 268 4.04 9.87 4.43
N ILE A 269 4.06 11.09 4.99
CA ILE A 269 5.28 11.88 5.15
C ILE A 269 6.36 11.15 5.96
N SER A 270 5.95 10.32 6.93
CA SER A 270 6.85 9.51 7.76
C SER A 270 7.68 8.49 6.96
N HIS A 271 7.22 8.09 5.78
CA HIS A 271 7.91 7.11 4.92
C HIS A 271 8.40 7.75 3.62
N PHE A 272 7.92 8.95 3.30
CA PHE A 272 8.21 9.62 2.04
C PHE A 272 9.70 9.92 1.90
N PHE A 273 10.34 10.54 2.89
CA PHE A 273 11.73 10.95 2.78
C PHE A 273 12.70 9.77 2.61
N ASP A 274 12.52 8.70 3.38
CA ASP A 274 13.34 7.49 3.25
C ASP A 274 13.14 6.82 1.89
N THR A 275 11.90 6.86 1.36
CA THR A 275 11.58 6.39 0.00
C THR A 275 12.30 7.23 -1.05
N VAL A 276 12.34 8.56 -0.88
CA VAL A 276 13.03 9.46 -1.80
C VAL A 276 14.54 9.22 -1.79
N GLN A 277 15.16 9.07 -0.62
CA GLN A 277 16.59 8.77 -0.51
C GLN A 277 16.96 7.46 -1.21
N LEU A 278 16.17 6.40 -0.95
CA LEU A 278 16.38 5.12 -1.60
C LEU A 278 16.20 5.23 -3.12
N PHE A 279 15.11 5.88 -3.56
CA PHE A 279 14.85 6.10 -4.98
C PHE A 279 16.01 6.86 -5.66
N LEU A 280 16.48 7.95 -5.07
CA LEU A 280 17.55 8.78 -5.62
C LEU A 280 18.83 7.95 -5.81
N LYS A 281 19.23 7.19 -4.79
CA LYS A 281 20.39 6.29 -4.88
C LYS A 281 20.28 5.34 -6.06
N GLU A 282 19.15 4.68 -6.22
CA GLU A 282 18.96 3.71 -7.30
C GLU A 282 18.80 4.38 -8.68
N HIS A 283 18.23 5.59 -8.74
CA HIS A 283 18.13 6.41 -9.95
C HIS A 283 19.52 6.77 -10.48
N LEU A 284 20.42 7.21 -9.60
CA LEU A 284 21.80 7.54 -9.96
C LEU A 284 22.58 6.30 -10.43
N GLN A 285 22.38 5.15 -9.78
CA GLN A 285 22.93 3.87 -10.26
C GLN A 285 22.44 3.53 -11.66
N LEU A 286 21.16 3.75 -11.95
CA LEU A 286 20.60 3.53 -13.29
C LEU A 286 21.22 4.47 -14.33
N LYS A 287 21.41 5.75 -13.98
CA LYS A 287 22.07 6.77 -14.84
C LYS A 287 23.50 6.38 -15.19
N GLN A 288 24.25 5.81 -14.26
CA GLN A 288 25.62 5.35 -14.51
C GLN A 288 25.70 4.23 -15.55
N LEU A 289 24.63 3.44 -15.72
CA LEU A 289 24.59 2.38 -16.73
C LEU A 289 24.37 2.92 -18.16
N GLN A 290 23.99 4.19 -18.31
CA GLN A 290 23.83 4.92 -19.60
C GLN A 290 23.04 4.16 -20.68
N LYS A 291 22.05 3.35 -20.29
CA LYS A 291 21.33 2.48 -21.23
C LYS A 291 20.32 3.24 -22.10
N LYS A 292 19.90 4.45 -21.70
CA LYS A 292 18.89 5.31 -22.39
C LYS A 292 17.62 4.56 -22.80
N ASN A 293 17.25 3.54 -22.02
CA ASN A 293 16.10 2.69 -22.30
C ASN A 293 14.82 3.27 -21.68
N SER A 294 13.68 2.59 -21.90
CA SER A 294 12.39 3.00 -21.33
C SER A 294 12.40 3.09 -19.80
N LEU A 295 13.21 2.25 -19.13
CA LEU A 295 13.36 2.26 -17.67
C LEU A 295 14.03 3.54 -17.18
N GLU A 296 15.09 4.00 -17.86
CA GLU A 296 15.75 5.26 -17.51
C GLU A 296 14.80 6.45 -17.71
N LYS A 297 14.07 6.51 -18.84
CA LYS A 297 13.07 7.56 -19.09
C LYS A 297 11.97 7.59 -18.03
N LYS A 298 11.48 6.43 -17.61
CA LYS A 298 10.50 6.33 -16.52
C LYS A 298 11.10 6.84 -15.20
N SER A 299 12.35 6.47 -14.91
CA SER A 299 13.04 6.93 -13.71
C SER A 299 13.23 8.45 -13.70
N ASP A 300 13.54 9.07 -14.84
CA ASP A 300 13.60 10.54 -15.00
C ASP A 300 12.24 11.19 -14.72
N ARG A 301 11.17 10.64 -15.30
CA ARG A 301 9.79 11.11 -15.06
C ARG A 301 9.41 11.03 -13.59
N LEU A 302 9.71 9.92 -12.92
CA LEU A 302 9.46 9.74 -11.50
C LEU A 302 10.28 10.71 -10.64
N ALA A 303 11.55 10.96 -10.98
CA ALA A 303 12.40 11.93 -10.29
C ALA A 303 11.79 13.33 -10.34
N ALA A 304 11.28 13.76 -11.51
CA ALA A 304 10.60 15.04 -11.66
C ALA A 304 9.33 15.15 -10.79
N LYS A 305 8.53 14.09 -10.70
CA LYS A 305 7.32 14.06 -9.86
C LYS A 305 7.63 14.08 -8.37
N ILE A 306 8.66 13.33 -7.95
CA ILE A 306 9.15 13.32 -6.57
C ILE A 306 9.66 14.70 -6.18
N TYR A 307 10.41 15.34 -7.08
CA TYR A 307 10.87 16.72 -6.92
C TYR A 307 9.70 17.67 -6.66
N GLN A 308 8.65 17.64 -7.47
CA GLN A 308 7.48 18.51 -7.26
C GLN A 308 6.87 18.31 -5.88
N ARG A 309 6.73 17.06 -5.44
CA ARG A 309 6.22 16.77 -4.09
C ARG A 309 7.14 17.28 -2.97
N LEU A 310 8.46 17.20 -3.14
CA LEU A 310 9.40 17.77 -2.16
C LEU A 310 9.23 19.29 -2.05
N MET A 311 9.03 19.98 -3.18
CA MET A 311 8.76 21.42 -3.21
C MET A 311 7.47 21.78 -2.46
N GLU A 312 6.39 21.03 -2.69
CA GLU A 312 5.11 21.22 -2.00
C GLU A 312 5.19 20.96 -0.50
N THR A 313 6.08 20.05 -0.08
CA THR A 313 6.23 19.66 1.33
C THR A 313 6.81 20.79 2.18
N GLY A 314 7.75 21.57 1.66
CA GLY A 314 8.25 22.80 2.30
C GLY A 314 8.90 22.63 3.69
N THR A 315 9.41 21.45 4.02
CA THR A 315 10.10 21.18 5.30
C THR A 315 11.62 21.23 5.14
N THR A 316 12.35 21.41 6.24
CA THR A 316 13.83 21.35 6.25
C THR A 316 14.37 20.02 5.71
N GLN A 317 13.70 18.91 5.99
CA GLN A 317 14.10 17.61 5.45
C GLN A 317 13.89 17.53 3.93
N ALA A 318 12.82 18.14 3.40
CA ALA A 318 12.63 18.28 1.97
C ALA A 318 13.72 19.16 1.32
N GLU A 319 14.10 20.27 1.96
CA GLU A 319 15.20 21.13 1.48
C GLU A 319 16.54 20.38 1.39
N ILE A 320 16.86 19.53 2.37
CA ILE A 320 18.08 18.69 2.34
C ILE A 320 18.08 17.77 1.11
N LEU A 321 16.95 17.12 0.82
CA LEU A 321 16.84 16.23 -0.34
C LEU A 321 16.85 17.00 -1.67
N LEU A 322 16.21 18.17 -1.73
CA LEU A 322 16.27 19.04 -2.90
C LEU A 322 17.71 19.48 -3.20
N GLU A 323 18.52 19.72 -2.16
CA GLU A 323 19.93 20.01 -2.30
C GLU A 323 20.71 18.82 -2.89
N GLU A 324 20.41 17.59 -2.46
CA GLU A 324 21.01 16.38 -3.05
C GLU A 324 20.65 16.24 -4.54
N PHE A 325 19.38 16.46 -4.90
CA PHE A 325 18.97 16.46 -6.31
C PHE A 325 19.72 17.51 -7.14
N PHE A 326 19.93 18.72 -6.59
CA PHE A 326 20.73 19.77 -7.24
C PHE A 326 22.20 19.37 -7.40
N ARG A 327 22.82 18.85 -6.34
CA ARG A 327 24.23 18.40 -6.36
C ARG A 327 24.48 17.28 -7.38
N HIS A 328 23.44 16.54 -7.73
CA HIS A 328 23.47 15.50 -8.76
C HIS A 328 22.95 15.96 -10.13
N GLU A 329 22.77 17.27 -10.33
CA GLU A 329 22.35 17.88 -11.60
C GLU A 329 20.98 17.37 -12.10
N LEU A 330 20.11 16.94 -11.18
CA LEU A 330 18.75 16.50 -11.52
C LEU A 330 17.75 17.66 -11.55
N ILE A 331 18.11 18.80 -10.97
CA ILE A 331 17.31 20.03 -10.90
C ILE A 331 18.23 21.22 -11.11
N ASP A 332 17.79 22.19 -11.91
CA ASP A 332 18.51 23.44 -12.09
C ASP A 332 18.41 24.36 -10.87
N PHE A 333 19.43 25.19 -10.66
CA PHE A 333 19.49 26.15 -9.56
C PHE A 333 18.24 27.04 -9.47
N GLU A 334 17.71 27.51 -10.60
CA GLU A 334 16.54 28.41 -10.64
C GLU A 334 15.25 27.78 -10.15
N ASN A 335 15.16 26.46 -10.19
CA ASN A 335 13.99 25.71 -9.76
C ASN A 335 13.99 25.44 -8.24
N LEU A 336 15.08 25.79 -7.52
CA LEU A 336 15.17 25.57 -6.09
C LEU A 336 14.40 26.61 -5.26
N PRO A 337 13.92 26.24 -4.06
CA PRO A 337 13.30 27.19 -3.13
C PRO A 337 14.21 28.39 -2.85
N PRO A 338 13.66 29.61 -2.66
CA PRO A 338 14.46 30.82 -2.43
C PRO A 338 15.46 30.71 -1.28
N ASN A 339 15.09 30.00 -0.21
CA ASN A 339 15.95 29.80 0.96
C ASN A 339 17.15 28.92 0.62
N LEU A 340 16.91 27.81 -0.10
CA LEU A 340 17.96 26.90 -0.52
C LEU A 340 18.91 27.56 -1.54
N ARG A 341 18.38 28.37 -2.47
CA ARG A 341 19.20 29.16 -3.39
C ARG A 341 20.16 30.10 -2.65
N LYS A 342 19.67 30.81 -1.63
CA LYS A 342 20.51 31.69 -0.79
C LYS A 342 21.60 30.90 -0.08
N LYS A 343 21.25 29.74 0.50
CA LYS A 343 22.21 28.86 1.17
C LYS A 343 23.32 28.40 0.23
N ILE A 344 22.96 27.86 -0.94
CA ILE A 344 23.92 27.38 -1.94
C ILE A 344 24.82 28.52 -2.45
N LEU A 345 24.27 29.73 -2.69
CA LEU A 345 25.08 30.88 -3.10
C LEU A 345 26.12 31.26 -2.05
N VAL A 346 25.76 31.24 -0.77
CA VAL A 346 26.70 31.52 0.33
C VAL A 346 27.79 30.46 0.40
N GLU A 347 27.44 29.17 0.24
CA GLU A 347 28.41 28.06 0.20
C GLU A 347 29.38 28.24 -0.99
N MET A 348 28.86 28.49 -2.20
CA MET A 348 29.69 28.71 -3.39
C MET A 348 30.60 29.95 -3.27
N GLN A 349 30.12 31.04 -2.66
CA GLN A 349 30.93 32.24 -2.39
C GLN A 349 32.03 31.96 -1.37
N THR A 350 31.72 31.17 -0.33
CA THR A 350 32.68 30.76 0.69
C THR A 350 33.76 29.87 0.10
N ASP A 351 33.39 28.88 -0.70
CA ASP A 351 34.34 27.98 -1.38
C ASP A 351 35.24 28.74 -2.35
N ARG A 352 34.69 29.73 -3.08
CA ARG A 352 35.45 30.62 -3.95
C ARG A 352 36.42 31.52 -3.16
N PHE A 353 36.00 32.03 -2.00
CA PHE A 353 36.88 32.80 -1.11
C PHE A 353 38.02 31.93 -0.54
N LEU A 354 37.73 30.69 -0.15
CA LEU A 354 38.72 29.76 0.41
C LEU A 354 39.70 29.23 -0.65
N SER A 355 39.27 29.08 -1.90
CA SER A 355 40.11 28.59 -3.01
C SER A 355 40.99 29.67 -3.64
N ASP A 356 40.57 30.94 -3.64
CA ASP A 356 41.38 32.07 -4.08
C ASP A 356 41.12 33.34 -3.21
N PRO A 357 41.78 33.43 -2.04
CA PRO A 357 41.60 34.56 -1.12
C PRO A 357 42.08 35.90 -1.70
N VAL A 358 42.97 35.87 -2.69
CA VAL A 358 43.70 37.05 -3.19
C VAL A 358 42.87 37.84 -4.21
N ASN A 359 41.95 37.18 -4.92
CA ASN A 359 41.07 37.80 -5.91
C ASN A 359 39.66 38.15 -5.40
N PHE A 360 39.31 37.84 -4.15
CA PHE A 360 37.94 38.05 -3.65
C PHE A 360 37.63 39.49 -3.24
N SER A 361 38.66 40.34 -3.11
CA SER A 361 38.57 41.74 -2.67
C SER A 361 38.79 42.79 -3.78
N LYS A 362 38.64 42.40 -5.05
CA LYS A 362 38.46 43.31 -6.19
C LYS A 362 37.06 43.11 -6.76
#